data_AF-A0A679HW59-F1
#
_entry.id   AF-A0A679HW59-F1
#
_cell.length_a   1.000
_cell.length_b   1.000
_cell.length_c   1.000
_cell.angle_alpha   90.00
_cell.angle_beta   90.00
_cell.angle_gamma   90.00
#
_symmetry.space_group_name_H-M   'P 1'
#
loop_
_entity.id
_entity.type
_entity.pdbx_description
1 polymer ?
#
loop_
_entity_poly.entity_id
_entity_poly.type
_entity_poly.pdbx_seq_one_letter_code
_entity_poly.pdbx_strand_id
1 'polypeptide(L)'
;MSWSIQSISPAKESVFLLQAGTGVTRQISVPGALDASFEGGMLVIKASTGCVWKVDPDTGARKRICRGSLKDKGHEFSLMPLPTKGGVPMSARTLATNKA
;
A
#
# COMPACT_ATOMS: atom_id res chain seq x y z
N MET A 1 15.04 -3.02 -10.60
CA MET A 1 14.98 -1.53 -10.65
C MET A 1 15.35 -1.02 -9.26
N SER A 2 16.14 0.05 -9.15
CA SER A 2 16.70 0.45 -7.84
C SER A 2 15.77 1.42 -7.11
N TRP A 3 15.07 0.96 -6.08
CA TRP A 3 14.27 1.80 -5.20
C TRP A 3 15.11 2.30 -4.02
N SER A 4 14.93 3.56 -3.62
CA SER A 4 15.61 4.17 -2.49
C SER A 4 14.61 4.81 -1.53
N ILE A 5 14.89 4.76 -0.24
CA ILE A 5 14.06 5.43 0.77
C ILE A 5 14.36 6.92 0.68
N GLN A 6 13.35 7.71 0.32
CA GLN A 6 13.47 9.17 0.22
C GLN A 6 13.29 9.81 1.60
N SER A 7 12.22 9.41 2.31
CA SER A 7 11.93 9.93 3.64
C SER A 7 10.95 9.02 4.39
N ILE A 8 10.99 9.10 5.71
CA ILE A 8 10.08 8.41 6.62
C ILE A 8 9.37 9.50 7.42
N SER A 9 8.04 9.46 7.45
CA SER A 9 7.23 10.40 8.20
C SER A 9 6.45 9.66 9.29
N PRO A 10 6.96 9.60 10.54
CA PRO A 10 6.26 8.98 11.65
C PRO A 10 4.90 9.63 11.91
N ALA A 11 4.81 10.96 11.77
CA ALA A 11 3.56 11.71 11.94
C ALA A 11 2.46 11.34 10.93
N LYS A 12 2.86 10.90 9.73
CA LYS A 12 1.94 10.42 8.68
C LYS A 12 1.86 8.90 8.62
N GLU A 13 2.60 8.22 9.50
CA GLU A 13 2.73 6.78 9.53
C GLU A 13 3.03 6.21 8.12
N SER A 14 3.93 6.87 7.39
CA SER A 14 4.16 6.60 5.97
C SER A 14 5.63 6.67 5.59
N VAL A 15 6.06 5.75 4.72
CA VAL A 15 7.40 5.69 4.12
C VAL A 15 7.30 6.07 2.65
N PHE A 16 8.17 6.97 2.20
CA PHE A 16 8.25 7.42 0.83
C PHE A 16 9.46 6.81 0.14
N LEU A 17 9.21 6.07 -0.93
CA LEU A 17 10.22 5.52 -1.81
C LEU A 17 10.36 6.39 -3.05
N LEU A 18 11.57 6.45 -3.58
CA LEU A 18 11.90 7.07 -4.86
C LEU A 18 12.56 6.02 -5.76
N GLN A 19 12.06 5.88 -6.97
CA GLN A 19 12.64 5.03 -8.00
C GLN A 19 13.83 5.75 -8.64
N ALA A 20 15.03 5.19 -8.49
CA ALA A 20 16.22 5.71 -9.13
C ALA A 20 16.11 5.50 -10.65
N GLY A 21 16.16 6.59 -11.41
CA GLY A 21 16.14 6.61 -12.88
C GLY A 21 14.89 7.24 -13.49
N THR A 22 13.71 7.06 -12.88
CA THR A 22 12.44 7.59 -13.40
C THR A 22 11.88 8.74 -12.56
N GLY A 23 12.31 8.85 -11.29
CA GLY A 23 11.76 9.81 -10.34
C GLY A 23 10.37 9.44 -9.80
N VAL A 24 9.88 8.23 -10.09
CA VAL A 24 8.59 7.75 -9.57
C VAL A 24 8.66 7.62 -8.05
N THR A 25 7.71 8.23 -7.35
CA THR A 25 7.59 8.10 -5.89
C THR A 25 6.48 7.15 -5.50
N ARG A 26 6.69 6.39 -4.42
CA ARG A 26 5.70 5.46 -3.87
C ARG A 26 5.54 5.70 -2.39
N GLN A 27 4.31 5.96 -1.96
CA GLN A 27 3.98 6.09 -0.55
C GLN A 27 3.48 4.74 -0.01
N ILE A 28 4.05 4.30 1.12
CA ILE A 28 3.64 3.10 1.82
C ILE A 28 3.18 3.52 3.22
N SER A 29 1.88 3.47 3.45
CA SER A 29 1.30 3.73 4.78
C SER A 29 1.44 2.51 5.68
N VAL A 30 2.18 2.67 6.76
CA VAL A 30 2.40 1.67 7.80
C VAL A 30 2.15 2.32 9.16
N PRO A 31 1.12 1.87 9.91
CA PRO A 31 0.82 2.41 11.22
C PRO A 31 2.01 2.22 12.17
N GLY A 32 2.41 3.31 12.81
CA GLY A 32 3.57 3.38 13.69
C GLY A 32 4.92 3.30 12.98
N ALA A 33 5.03 3.59 11.68
CA ALA A 33 6.32 3.58 10.97
C ALA A 33 7.37 4.46 11.67
N LEU A 34 8.43 3.84 12.17
CA LEU A 34 9.55 4.52 12.83
C LEU A 34 10.80 4.54 11.95
N ASP A 35 11.09 3.40 11.32
CA ASP A 35 12.34 3.17 10.61
C ASP A 35 12.09 2.30 9.39
N ALA A 36 12.91 2.49 8.35
CA ALA A 36 12.84 1.69 7.13
C ALA A 36 14.24 1.42 6.58
N SER A 37 14.48 0.20 6.12
CA SER A 37 15.74 -0.22 5.53
C SER A 37 15.51 -1.21 4.39
N PHE A 38 16.43 -1.33 3.45
CA PHE A 38 16.39 -2.39 2.44
C PHE A 38 17.23 -3.58 2.90
N GLU A 39 16.62 -4.77 2.96
CA GLU A 39 17.31 -6.04 3.21
C GLU A 39 16.98 -7.04 2.10
N GLY A 40 18.00 -7.58 1.43
CA GLY A 40 17.82 -8.63 0.42
C GLY A 40 16.89 -8.24 -0.74
N GLY A 41 16.82 -6.95 -1.09
CA GLY A 41 15.92 -6.42 -2.12
C GLY A 41 14.50 -6.11 -1.63
N MET A 42 14.16 -6.41 -0.38
CA MET A 42 12.88 -6.07 0.22
C MET A 42 13.00 -4.85 1.13
N LEU A 43 11.97 -4.00 1.13
CA LEU A 43 11.85 -2.92 2.08
C LEU A 43 11.36 -3.46 3.43
N VAL A 44 12.12 -3.24 4.49
CA VAL A 44 11.81 -3.63 5.85
C VAL A 44 11.46 -2.37 6.64
N ILE A 45 10.21 -2.25 7.09
CA ILE A 45 9.72 -1.12 7.88
C ILE A 45 9.49 -1.59 9.31
N LYS A 46 10.14 -0.95 10.28
CA LYS A 46 9.92 -1.19 11.72
C LYS A 46 8.84 -0.26 12.24
N ALA A 47 7.85 -0.82 12.90
CA ALA A 47 6.78 -0.07 13.53
C ALA A 47 6.98 0.01 15.05
N SER A 48 6.53 1.11 15.65
CA SER A 48 6.48 1.34 17.12
C SER A 48 5.66 0.29 17.86
N THR A 49 4.75 -0.37 17.15
CA THR A 49 3.89 -1.46 17.65
C THR A 49 4.65 -2.76 17.94
N GLY A 50 5.95 -2.84 17.62
CA GLY A 50 6.73 -4.08 17.72
C GLY A 50 6.48 -5.05 16.55
N CYS A 51 5.87 -4.55 15.48
CA CYS A 51 5.70 -5.26 14.22
C CYS A 51 6.72 -4.78 13.17
N VAL A 52 7.09 -5.68 12.28
CA VAL A 52 7.95 -5.42 11.12
C VAL A 52 7.17 -5.71 9.85
N TRP A 53 7.22 -4.81 8.89
CA TRP A 53 6.60 -4.99 7.58
C TRP A 53 7.67 -5.20 6.53
N LYS A 54 7.60 -6.32 5.82
CA LYS A 54 8.41 -6.58 4.63
C LYS A 54 7.59 -6.25 3.40
N VAL A 55 8.06 -5.35 2.57
CA VAL A 55 7.38 -4.88 1.36
C VAL A 55 8.29 -5.09 0.17
N ASP A 56 7.78 -5.75 -0.85
CA ASP A 56 8.39 -5.85 -2.15
C ASP A 56 8.09 -4.55 -2.93
N PRO A 57 9.10 -3.73 -3.26
CA PRO A 57 8.88 -2.42 -3.86
C PRO A 57 8.44 -2.50 -5.32
N ASP A 58 8.74 -3.60 -6.03
CA ASP A 58 8.42 -3.81 -7.44
C ASP A 58 6.95 -4.23 -7.61
N THR A 59 6.54 -5.28 -6.91
CA THR A 59 5.18 -5.86 -6.96
C THR A 59 4.20 -5.16 -6.02
N GLY A 60 4.69 -4.52 -4.96
CA GLY A 60 3.87 -3.95 -3.89
C GLY A 60 3.37 -4.99 -2.87
N ALA A 61 3.79 -6.27 -2.99
CA ALA A 61 3.43 -7.31 -2.04
C ALA A 61 3.98 -6.98 -0.65
N ARG A 62 3.16 -7.08 0.40
CA ARG A 62 3.56 -6.75 1.77
C ARG A 62 3.19 -7.83 2.77
N LYS A 63 4.10 -8.11 3.70
CA LYS A 63 3.94 -9.08 4.79
C LYS A 63 4.23 -8.42 6.12
N ARG A 64 3.25 -8.47 7.03
CA ARG A 64 3.40 -8.00 8.41
C ARG A 64 3.86 -9.16 9.30
N ILE A 65 4.87 -8.91 10.13
CA ILE A 65 5.48 -9.85 11.07
C ILE A 65 5.48 -9.17 12.44
N CYS A 66 4.55 -9.53 13.31
CA CYS A 66 4.50 -9.00 14.68
C CYS A 66 5.15 -10.00 15.64
N ARG A 67 5.93 -9.54 16.62
CA ARG A 67 6.63 -10.41 17.58
C ARG A 67 5.72 -11.06 18.64
N GLY A 68 4.41 -11.09 18.42
CA GLY A 68 3.42 -11.74 19.27
C GLY A 68 2.50 -12.62 18.43
N SER A 69 2.30 -13.85 18.91
CA SER A 69 1.44 -14.91 18.37
C SER A 69 2.13 -15.90 17.44
N LEU A 70 2.91 -16.79 18.07
CA LEU A 70 2.94 -18.20 17.70
C LEU A 70 1.56 -18.82 17.97
N LYS A 71 0.54 -18.42 17.19
CA LYS A 71 -0.74 -19.14 17.03
C LYS A 71 -1.23 -18.92 15.61
N ASP A 72 -0.94 -19.92 14.81
CA ASP A 72 -1.63 -20.33 13.60
C ASP A 72 -3.04 -19.73 13.44
N LYS A 73 -3.24 -18.95 12.36
CA LYS A 73 -4.29 -19.14 11.35
C LYS A 73 -4.17 -18.03 10.32
N GLY A 74 -3.93 -18.43 9.07
CA GLY A 74 -3.93 -17.53 7.92
C GLY A 74 -5.24 -16.77 7.85
N HIS A 75 -5.19 -15.47 8.14
CA HIS A 75 -6.23 -14.54 7.74
C HIS A 75 -5.62 -13.67 6.66
N GLU A 76 -5.97 -14.02 5.42
CA GLU A 76 -5.74 -13.23 4.22
C GLU A 76 -6.20 -11.80 4.52
N PHE A 77 -5.22 -10.91 4.72
CA PHE A 77 -5.48 -9.51 4.98
C PHE A 77 -5.88 -8.90 3.63
N SER A 78 -7.18 -9.04 3.32
CA SER A 78 -7.82 -8.53 2.11
C SER A 78 -7.35 -7.09 1.89
N LEU A 79 -6.64 -6.89 0.78
CA LEU A 79 -6.34 -5.58 0.22
C LEU A 79 -7.68 -4.84 0.12
N MET A 80 -7.90 -3.83 0.97
CA MET A 80 -8.99 -2.90 0.75
C MET A 80 -8.72 -2.20 -0.59
N PRO A 81 -9.58 -2.35 -1.60
CA PRO A 81 -9.42 -1.58 -2.82
C PRO A 81 -9.61 -0.09 -2.49
N LEU A 82 -8.72 0.73 -3.04
CA LEU A 82 -8.83 2.19 -3.05
C LEU A 82 -10.26 2.60 -3.46
N PRO A 83 -10.87 3.65 -2.87
CA PRO A 83 -12.09 4.20 -3.42
C PRO A 83 -11.79 4.73 -4.81
N THR A 84 -12.24 4.02 -5.84
CA THR A 84 -12.23 4.48 -7.22
C THR A 84 -13.13 5.70 -7.32
N LYS A 85 -12.53 6.90 -7.23
CA LYS A 85 -13.15 8.12 -7.73
C LYS A 85 -13.26 7.98 -9.25
N GLY A 86 -14.47 7.96 -9.79
CA GLY A 86 -14.67 8.19 -11.21
C GLY A 86 -15.95 7.55 -11.74
N GLY A 87 -16.90 8.38 -12.13
CA GLY A 87 -18.04 7.93 -12.94
C GLY A 87 -19.26 8.84 -12.80
N VAL A 88 -19.14 10.09 -13.27
CA VAL A 88 -20.33 10.87 -13.65
C VAL A 88 -20.97 10.12 -14.83
N PRO A 89 -22.22 9.65 -14.78
CA PRO A 89 -22.88 9.19 -16.00
C PRO A 89 -23.25 10.41 -16.83
N MET A 90 -22.46 10.65 -17.87
CA MET A 90 -22.83 11.52 -18.98
C MET A 90 -24.05 10.92 -19.70
N SER A 91 -24.98 11.81 -20.01
CA SER A 91 -26.24 11.61 -20.72
C SER A 91 -26.13 10.75 -22.00
N ALA A 92 -27.07 9.81 -22.22
CA ALA A 92 -27.62 9.52 -23.55
C ALA A 92 -28.87 8.60 -23.54
N ARG A 93 -29.90 9.11 -24.22
CA ARG A 93 -30.85 8.43 -25.14
C ARG A 93 -31.99 7.52 -24.62
N THR A 94 -33.20 8.10 -24.71
CA THR A 94 -34.23 7.83 -25.76
C THR A 94 -34.93 6.45 -25.89
N LEU A 95 -36.28 6.55 -25.88
CA LEU A 95 -37.35 5.74 -26.52
C LEU A 95 -37.83 4.40 -25.91
N ALA A 96 -39.12 4.36 -25.53
CA ALA A 96 -40.15 3.35 -25.89
C ALA A 96 -41.45 3.65 -25.10
N THR A 97 -42.51 4.21 -25.69
CA THR A 97 -43.67 3.53 -26.30
C THR A 97 -44.29 2.38 -25.49
N ASN A 98 -45.50 2.63 -24.95
CA ASN A 98 -46.64 1.69 -24.80
C ASN A 98 -47.85 2.59 -24.42
N LYS A 99 -48.94 2.76 -25.20
CA LYS A 99 -49.98 1.79 -25.65
C LYS A 99 -50.41 0.89 -24.48
N ALA A 100 -51.64 0.90 -23.98
CA ALA A 100 -52.96 1.19 -24.57
C ALA A 100 -53.86 1.95 -23.60
#